data_AF-A0A0G9L714-F1
#
_entry.id   AF-A0A0G9L714-F1
#
_cell.length_a   1.000
_cell.length_b   1.000
_cell.length_c   1.000
_cell.angle_alpha   90.00
_cell.angle_beta   90.00
_cell.angle_gamma   90.00
#
_symmetry.space_group_name_H-M   'P 1'
#
loop_
_entity.id
_entity.type
_entity.pdbx_description
1 polymer ?
#
loop_
_entity_poly.entity_id
_entity_poly.type
_entity_poly.pdbx_seq_one_letter_code
_entity_poly.pdbx_strand_id
1 'polypeptide(L)'
;MNKIVLLGKLIKDPELRSLEGSDKVFTRFIIAVDRNFKAQDGTRKADLIPVTIWGRKAEVVCQYMRKGSYISLSGRLRTGSYEDKDGNKKYIAEVVAEDFKFVGDRKVERDLEQVEDFVN
;
A
#
# COMPACT_ATOMS: atom_id res chain seq x y z
N MET A 1 -20.63 -9.09 6.34
CA MET A 1 -19.23 -9.49 6.02
C MET A 1 -18.46 -8.25 5.58
N ASN A 2 -17.29 -7.97 6.17
CA ASN A 2 -16.42 -6.84 5.79
C ASN A 2 -15.07 -7.40 5.31
N LYS A 3 -14.82 -7.33 3.99
CA LYS A 3 -13.61 -7.85 3.35
C LYS A 3 -13.20 -6.91 2.23
N ILE A 4 -11.92 -6.54 2.20
CA ILE A 4 -11.29 -5.76 1.13
C ILE A 4 -10.09 -6.56 0.60
N VAL A 5 -9.91 -6.55 -0.72
CA VAL A 5 -8.75 -7.09 -1.42
C VAL A 5 -8.26 -6.04 -2.40
N LEU A 6 -6.98 -5.70 -2.35
CA LEU A 6 -6.39 -4.64 -3.17
C LEU A 6 -5.05 -5.10 -3.76
N LEU A 7 -4.74 -4.57 -4.93
CA LEU A 7 -3.43 -4.64 -5.56
C LEU A 7 -3.04 -3.22 -5.95
N GLY A 8 -1.86 -2.77 -5.55
CA GLY A 8 -1.42 -1.42 -5.84
C GLY A 8 0.05 -1.18 -5.56
N LYS A 9 0.50 0.04 -5.78
CA LYS A 9 1.89 0.47 -5.52
C LYS A 9 1.98 1.35 -4.30
N LEU A 10 3.01 1.18 -3.48
CA LEU A 10 3.32 2.16 -2.44
C LEU A 10 3.71 3.50 -3.08
N ILE A 11 3.09 4.60 -2.66
CA ILE A 11 3.43 5.94 -3.20
C ILE A 11 4.60 6.60 -2.46
N LYS A 12 4.96 6.06 -1.31
CA LYS A 12 6.06 6.51 -0.43
C LYS A 12 6.63 5.31 0.33
N ASP A 13 7.80 5.50 0.92
CA ASP A 13 8.39 4.48 1.79
C ASP A 13 7.49 4.23 3.02
N PRO A 14 7.32 2.97 3.43
CA PRO A 14 6.58 2.63 4.63
C PRO A 14 7.34 3.04 5.89
N GLU A 15 6.63 3.52 6.89
CA GLU A 15 7.21 3.90 8.19
C GLU A 15 6.68 2.96 9.28
N LEU A 16 7.59 2.25 9.97
CA LEU A 16 7.28 1.48 11.17
C LEU A 16 7.11 2.44 12.36
N ARG A 17 6.05 2.23 13.13
CA ARG A 17 5.71 3.01 14.32
C ARG A 17 5.36 2.05 15.46
N SER A 18 5.66 2.44 16.68
CA SER A 18 5.18 1.78 17.89
C SER A 18 4.04 2.58 18.51
N LEU A 19 3.17 1.90 19.25
CA LEU A 19 2.21 2.56 20.12
C LEU A 19 2.92 2.94 21.43
N GLU A 20 2.76 4.19 21.87
CA GLU A 20 3.37 4.63 23.14
C GLU A 20 2.90 3.75 24.31
N GLY A 21 3.85 3.28 25.12
CA GLY A 21 3.57 2.41 26.26
C GLY A 21 3.15 0.98 25.90
N SER A 22 3.36 0.52 24.66
CA SER A 22 3.05 -0.85 24.24
C SER A 22 4.09 -1.41 23.27
N ASP A 23 4.33 -2.72 23.36
CA ASP A 23 5.18 -3.46 22.39
C ASP A 23 4.50 -3.63 21.02
N LYS A 24 3.30 -3.07 20.82
CA LYS A 24 2.58 -3.16 19.55
C LYS A 24 3.17 -2.19 18.53
N VAL A 25 3.67 -2.77 17.44
CA VAL A 25 4.13 -2.04 16.26
C VAL A 25 3.11 -2.09 15.13
N PHE A 26 3.13 -1.06 14.29
CA PHE A 26 2.33 -0.94 13.09
C PHE A 26 3.05 -0.16 12.00
N THR A 27 2.65 -0.37 10.75
CA THR A 27 3.16 0.38 9.60
C THR A 27 1.99 0.99 8.87
N ARG A 28 2.10 2.30 8.61
CA ARG A 28 1.12 3.06 7.82
C ARG A 28 1.72 3.42 6.48
N PHE A 29 0.99 3.11 5.42
CA PHE A 29 1.37 3.45 4.06
C PHE A 29 0.13 3.72 3.22
N ILE A 30 0.34 4.27 2.02
CA ILE A 30 -0.72 4.54 1.06
C ILE A 30 -0.37 3.77 -0.21
N ILE A 31 -1.35 3.04 -0.73
CA ILE A 31 -1.22 2.39 -2.03
C ILE A 31 -2.03 3.13 -3.09
N ALA A 32 -1.45 3.28 -4.27
CA ALA A 32 -2.17 3.69 -5.47
C ALA A 32 -2.77 2.45 -6.13
N VAL A 33 -4.09 2.42 -6.26
CA VAL A 33 -4.85 1.35 -6.92
C VAL A 33 -5.45 1.92 -8.20
N ASP A 34 -5.01 1.40 -9.35
CA ASP A 34 -5.46 1.90 -10.64
C ASP A 34 -6.96 1.60 -10.85
N ARG A 35 -7.69 2.58 -11.37
CA ARG A 35 -9.09 2.38 -11.80
C ARG A 35 -9.13 1.67 -13.16
N ASN A 36 -10.15 0.83 -13.34
CA ASN A 36 -10.33 0.07 -14.58
C ASN A 36 -10.73 0.93 -15.80
N PHE A 37 -11.14 2.19 -15.59
CA PHE A 37 -11.57 3.09 -16.65
C PHE A 37 -10.66 4.31 -16.76
N LYS A 38 -10.53 4.82 -18.00
CA LYS A 38 -9.86 6.11 -18.27
C LYS A 38 -10.80 7.25 -17.91
N ALA A 39 -10.26 8.33 -17.37
CA ALA A 39 -11.00 9.58 -17.23
C ALA A 39 -11.26 10.22 -18.61
N GLN A 40 -12.12 11.25 -18.67
CA GLN A 40 -12.45 11.97 -19.90
C GLN A 40 -11.23 12.55 -20.62
N ASP A 41 -10.15 12.85 -19.87
CA ASP A 41 -8.86 13.32 -20.39
C ASP A 41 -7.95 12.19 -20.93
N GLY A 42 -8.43 10.93 -20.93
CA GLY A 42 -7.69 9.77 -21.40
C GLY A 42 -6.69 9.19 -20.39
N THR A 43 -6.51 9.79 -19.21
CA THR A 43 -5.57 9.32 -18.18
C THR A 43 -6.17 8.21 -17.32
N ARG A 44 -5.33 7.26 -16.88
CA ARG A 44 -5.71 6.30 -15.83
C ARG A 44 -5.54 6.97 -14.48
N LYS A 45 -6.64 7.12 -13.75
CA LYS A 45 -6.61 7.62 -12.37
C LYS A 45 -6.40 6.46 -11.40
N ALA A 46 -5.72 6.74 -10.30
CA ALA A 46 -5.55 5.81 -9.20
C ALA A 46 -6.26 6.33 -7.94
N ASP A 47 -6.87 5.42 -7.20
CA ASP A 47 -7.35 5.69 -5.85
C ASP A 47 -6.21 5.52 -4.85
N LEU A 48 -6.08 6.49 -3.95
CA LEU A 48 -5.08 6.46 -2.89
C LEU A 48 -5.71 5.89 -1.64
N ILE A 49 -5.34 4.65 -1.31
CA ILE A 49 -5.94 3.92 -0.21
C ILE A 49 -4.98 3.89 0.98
N PRO A 50 -5.33 4.51 2.12
CA PRO A 50 -4.57 4.37 3.36
C PRO A 50 -4.68 2.95 3.89
N VAL A 51 -3.54 2.38 4.27
CA VAL A 51 -3.43 1.03 4.81
C VAL A 51 -2.66 1.06 6.12
N THR A 52 -3.19 0.37 7.13
CA THR A 52 -2.49 0.07 8.38
C THR A 52 -2.32 -1.44 8.51
N ILE A 53 -1.09 -1.89 8.78
CA ILE A 53 -0.77 -3.28 9.10
C ILE A 53 -0.06 -3.36 10.46
N TRP A 54 -0.24 -4.45 11.20
CA TRP A 54 0.21 -4.58 12.59
C TRP A 54 1.18 -5.74 12.81
N GLY A 55 1.95 -5.65 13.90
CA GLY A 55 2.83 -6.70 14.41
C GLY A 55 3.94 -7.08 13.44
N ARG A 56 4.34 -8.36 13.43
CA ARG A 56 5.43 -8.88 12.58
C ARG A 56 5.24 -8.57 11.10
N LYS A 57 4.00 -8.55 10.61
CA LYS A 57 3.72 -8.20 9.20
C LYS A 57 4.06 -6.75 8.88
N ALA A 58 3.90 -5.85 9.86
CA ALA A 58 4.32 -4.46 9.73
C ALA A 58 5.82 -4.31 9.60
N GLU A 59 6.59 -5.00 10.45
CA GLU A 59 8.05 -5.04 10.39
C GLU A 59 8.53 -5.52 9.01
N VAL A 60 7.94 -6.61 8.51
CA VAL A 60 8.27 -7.17 7.18
C VAL A 60 7.97 -6.16 6.07
N VAL A 61 6.80 -5.52 6.07
CA VAL A 61 6.49 -4.49 5.06
C VAL A 61 7.51 -3.35 5.14
N CYS A 62 7.84 -2.86 6.33
CA CYS A 62 8.79 -1.77 6.49
C CYS A 62 10.22 -2.16 6.05
N GLN A 63 10.63 -3.39 6.34
CA GLN A 63 11.96 -3.88 6.03
C GLN A 63 12.18 -4.04 4.52
N TYR A 64 11.20 -4.62 3.81
CA TYR A 64 11.37 -5.09 2.43
C TYR A 64 10.70 -4.21 1.36
N MET A 65 9.74 -3.35 1.73
CA MET A 65 9.03 -2.52 0.76
C MET A 65 9.58 -1.10 0.71
N ARG A 66 9.53 -0.51 -0.48
CA ARG A 66 9.90 0.89 -0.73
C ARG A 66 8.82 1.55 -1.59
N LYS A 67 8.94 2.85 -1.79
CA LYS A 67 8.16 3.59 -2.78
C LYS A 67 8.26 2.89 -4.14
N GLY A 68 7.12 2.69 -4.78
CA GLY A 68 7.00 2.04 -6.08
C GLY A 68 6.73 0.54 -6.03
N SER A 69 7.07 -0.14 -4.91
CA SER A 69 6.86 -1.58 -4.77
C SER A 69 5.37 -1.95 -4.90
N TYR A 70 5.08 -3.02 -5.66
CA TYR A 70 3.74 -3.58 -5.73
C TYR A 70 3.43 -4.48 -4.53
N ILE A 71 2.21 -4.34 -4.01
CA ILE A 71 1.69 -5.15 -2.93
C ILE A 71 0.26 -5.59 -3.25
N SER A 72 -0.02 -6.87 -3.02
CA SER A 72 -1.39 -7.34 -2.88
C SER A 72 -1.70 -7.54 -1.41
N LEU A 73 -2.90 -7.18 -0.98
CA LEU A 73 -3.30 -7.33 0.41
C LEU A 73 -4.78 -7.64 0.54
N SER A 74 -5.12 -8.25 1.67
CA SER A 74 -6.50 -8.42 2.09
C SER A 74 -6.68 -7.99 3.54
N GLY A 75 -7.88 -7.53 3.85
CA GLY A 75 -8.21 -7.06 5.19
C GLY A 75 -9.64 -6.57 5.27
N ARG A 76 -9.84 -5.52 6.05
CA ARG A 76 -11.17 -4.94 6.31
C ARG A 76 -11.14 -3.42 6.28
N LEU A 77 -12.26 -2.82 5.89
CA LEU A 77 -12.45 -1.38 6.01
C LEU A 77 -12.62 -1.01 7.49
N ARG A 78 -11.92 0.01 7.95
CA ARG A 78 -12.15 0.67 9.23
C ARG A 78 -12.40 2.15 8.98
N THR A 79 -13.48 2.65 9.54
CA THR A 79 -13.72 4.09 9.63
C THR A 79 -13.51 4.55 11.07
N GLY A 80 -13.11 5.80 11.23
CA GLY A 80 -12.92 6.41 12.54
C GLY A 80 -12.91 7.92 12.43
N SER A 81 -12.68 8.58 13.56
CA SER A 81 -12.48 10.04 13.59
C SER A 81 -11.43 10.43 14.61
N TYR A 82 -10.74 11.52 14.34
CA TYR A 82 -9.84 12.18 15.29
C TYR A 82 -10.05 13.69 15.22
N GLU A 83 -9.67 14.39 16.28
CA GLU A 83 -9.67 15.85 16.31
C GLU A 83 -8.30 16.34 15.86
N ASP A 84 -8.28 17.30 14.93
CA ASP A 84 -7.02 17.97 14.58
C ASP A 84 -6.64 19.03 15.63
N LYS A 85 -5.49 19.66 15.46
CA LYS A 85 -4.96 20.65 16.41
C LYS A 85 -5.87 21.88 16.55
N ASP A 86 -6.73 22.13 15.58
CA ASP A 86 -7.63 23.27 15.51
C ASP A 86 -9.04 22.94 16.05
N GLY A 87 -9.23 21.74 16.61
CA GLY A 87 -10.50 21.30 17.18
C GLY A 87 -11.48 20.71 16.17
N ASN A 88 -11.08 20.52 14.91
CA ASN A 88 -11.98 20.00 13.89
C ASN A 88 -11.99 18.47 13.88
N LYS A 89 -13.18 17.88 13.95
CA LYS A 89 -13.38 16.44 13.80
C LYS A 89 -13.14 16.01 12.35
N LYS A 90 -12.08 15.24 12.11
CA LYS A 90 -11.76 14.61 10.82
C LYS A 90 -12.21 13.16 10.83
N TYR A 91 -12.84 12.73 9.74
CA TYR A 91 -13.17 11.33 9.51
C TYR A 91 -12.09 10.68 8.65
N ILE A 92 -11.72 9.45 8.98
CA ILE A 92 -10.77 8.66 8.21
C ILE A 92 -11.41 7.32 7.83
N ALA A 93 -11.15 6.88 6.61
CA ALA A 93 -11.40 5.53 6.14
C ALA A 93 -10.06 4.91 5.76
N GLU A 94 -9.72 3.77 6.36
CA GLU A 94 -8.48 3.05 6.12
C GLU A 94 -8.74 1.55 5.97
N VAL A 95 -7.84 0.86 5.30
CA VAL A 95 -7.83 -0.59 5.26
C VAL A 95 -6.91 -1.10 6.36
N VAL A 96 -7.45 -1.91 7.27
CA VAL A 96 -6.63 -2.68 8.21
C VAL A 96 -6.27 -3.99 7.53
N ALA A 97 -5.02 -4.10 7.09
CA ALA A 97 -4.51 -5.27 6.38
C ALA A 97 -4.28 -6.44 7.34
N GLU A 98 -4.80 -7.61 6.97
CA GLU A 98 -4.69 -8.87 7.71
C GLU A 98 -3.66 -9.79 7.06
N ASP A 99 -3.59 -9.79 5.73
CA ASP A 99 -2.60 -10.53 4.96
C ASP A 99 -2.11 -9.75 3.74
N PHE A 100 -0.89 -10.05 3.29
CA PHE A 100 -0.31 -9.44 2.11
C PHE A 100 0.64 -10.38 1.38
N LYS A 101 0.89 -10.07 0.11
CA LYS A 101 1.95 -10.69 -0.69
C LYS A 101 2.77 -9.59 -1.35
N PHE A 102 4.07 -9.84 -1.39
CA PHE A 102 4.96 -9.13 -2.30
C PHE A 102 4.59 -9.48 -3.73
N VAL A 103 4.50 -8.48 -4.58
CA VAL A 103 4.32 -8.67 -6.02
C VAL A 103 5.59 -8.15 -6.66
N GLY A 104 6.37 -9.07 -7.25
CA GLY A 104 7.65 -8.74 -7.86
C GLY A 104 7.50 -7.68 -8.95
N ASP A 105 8.50 -6.82 -9.07
CA ASP A 105 8.60 -5.93 -10.21
C ASP A 105 8.82 -6.77 -11.46
N ARG A 106 7.84 -6.71 -12.38
CA ARG A 106 7.91 -7.28 -13.73
C ARG A 106 8.95 -6.57 -14.63
N LYS A 107 10.03 -6.06 -14.02
CA LYS A 107 11.17 -5.44 -14.70
C LYS A 107 12.28 -6.46 -14.99
N VAL A 108 12.27 -7.62 -14.32
CA VAL A 108 13.27 -8.67 -14.56
C VAL A 108 13.07 -9.37 -15.92
N GLU A 109 11.89 -9.32 -16.54
CA GLU A 109 11.68 -9.89 -17.89
C GLU A 109 12.19 -8.98 -19.01
N ARG A 110 12.16 -7.65 -18.84
CA ARG A 110 12.50 -6.72 -19.92
C ARG A 110 14.01 -6.56 -20.16
N ASP A 111 14.82 -6.82 -19.14
CA ASP A 111 16.28 -6.77 -19.24
C ASP A 111 16.87 -8.07 -19.82
N LEU A 112 16.11 -9.17 -19.87
CA LEU A 112 16.54 -10.44 -20.47
C LEU A 112 16.28 -10.50 -21.99
N GLU A 113 15.14 -9.99 -22.46
CA GLU A 113 14.86 -9.85 -23.91
C GLU A 113 15.90 -8.94 -24.59
N GLN A 114 16.33 -7.87 -23.91
CA GLN A 114 17.33 -6.94 -24.44
C GLN A 114 18.76 -7.52 -24.53
N VAL A 115 19.06 -8.60 -23.80
CA VAL A 115 20.36 -9.28 -23.86
C VAL A 115 20.35 -10.36 -24.94
N GLU A 116 19.23 -11.04 -25.16
CA GLU A 116 19.09 -12.04 -26.24
C GLU A 116 19.12 -11.40 -27.65
N ASP A 117 18.63 -10.16 -27.80
CA ASP A 117 18.72 -9.38 -29.05
C ASP A 117 20.14 -8.89 -29.38
N PHE A 118 21.08 -8.92 -28.42
CA PHE A 118 22.50 -8.55 -28.64
C PHE A 118 23.41 -9.77 -28.86
N VAL A 119 22.92 -10.98 -28.61
CA VAL A 119 23.68 -12.23 -28.68
C VAL A 119 23.31 -13.06 -29.92
N ASN A 120 22.29 -12.65 -30.69
CA ASN A 120 22.00 -13.10 -32.05
C ASN A 120 22.41 -12.06 -33.10
#